data_AF-A0A0N1IQN9-F1
#
_entry.id   AF-A0A0N1IQN9-F1
#
_cell.length_a   1.000
_cell.length_b   1.000
_cell.length_c   1.000
_cell.angle_alpha   90.00
_cell.angle_beta   90.00
_cell.angle_gamma   90.00
#
_symmetry.space_group_name_H-M   'P 1'
#
loop_
_entity.id
_entity.type
_entity.pdbx_description
1 polymer ?
#
loop_
_entity_poly.entity_id
_entity_poly.type
_entity_poly.pdbx_seq_one_letter_code
_entity_poly.pdbx_strand_id
1 'polypeptide(L)'
;MVCPQRYFQTATTYGSSRSERITITSMGVDEHLGVPAARGWTNPLIADYFADYANYVFSLFGDRVKTWITINEAISVCDFAYNSGIIAPGIQEPIYGTYLCNKHILIAHAKAYRIYEKYYRPSQHGKVSFANNLLWIEPLTPADEELAELGLQHSVSLNDHVI
;
A
#
# COMPACT_ATOMS: atom_id res chain seq x y z
N MET A 1 27.27 -3.87 -8.99
CA MET A 1 26.60 -3.34 -7.79
C MET A 1 26.01 -1.99 -8.18
N VAL A 2 24.78 -1.98 -8.68
CA VAL A 2 24.14 -0.77 -9.25
C VAL A 2 23.14 -0.24 -8.24
N CYS A 3 23.25 1.06 -7.95
CA CYS A 3 22.44 1.79 -6.98
C CYS A 3 20.94 1.75 -7.35
N PRO A 4 20.02 1.32 -6.46
CA PRO A 4 18.58 1.23 -6.75
C PRO A 4 17.87 2.59 -6.62
N GLN A 5 18.56 3.70 -6.88
CA GLN A 5 18.05 5.07 -6.73
C GLN A 5 17.01 5.50 -7.78
N ARG A 6 16.58 4.61 -8.69
CA ARG A 6 15.69 4.98 -9.82
C ARG A 6 14.30 4.34 -9.83
N TYR A 7 13.93 3.53 -8.83
CA TYR A 7 12.82 2.58 -9.02
C TYR A 7 11.56 2.80 -8.16
N PHE A 8 11.55 3.77 -7.25
CA PHE A 8 10.36 4.12 -6.45
C PHE A 8 10.23 5.64 -6.39
N GLN A 9 9.25 6.21 -7.09
CA GLN A 9 9.27 7.64 -7.43
C GLN A 9 8.58 8.60 -6.45
N THR A 10 7.94 8.16 -5.35
CA THR A 10 7.20 9.15 -4.53
C THR A 10 7.17 8.81 -3.04
N ALA A 11 8.12 9.37 -2.30
CA ALA A 11 7.92 9.66 -0.88
C ALA A 11 7.35 11.09 -0.79
N THR A 12 6.02 11.23 -0.77
CA THR A 12 5.41 12.56 -0.68
C THR A 12 5.39 12.98 0.78
N THR A 13 6.18 14.01 1.11
CA THR A 13 6.11 14.69 2.40
C THR A 13 4.89 15.61 2.42
N TYR A 14 3.92 15.35 3.27
CA TYR A 14 2.88 16.33 3.60
C TYR A 14 3.18 16.90 4.99
N GLY A 15 3.51 18.19 5.09
CA GLY A 15 3.79 18.81 6.38
C GLY A 15 3.94 20.33 6.35
N SER A 16 3.07 21.03 7.10
CA SER A 16 3.28 22.42 7.52
C SER A 16 4.16 22.40 8.77
N SER A 17 5.39 22.92 8.66
CA SER A 17 6.39 23.34 9.68
C SER A 17 6.61 22.61 11.02
N ARG A 18 5.76 21.68 11.50
CA ARG A 18 5.89 21.01 12.81
C ARG A 18 5.51 19.53 12.86
N SER A 19 5.00 18.92 11.79
CA SER A 19 4.83 17.46 11.73
C SER A 19 5.02 16.95 10.29
N GLU A 20 6.24 16.56 9.94
CA GLU A 20 6.51 15.91 8.66
C GLU A 20 5.88 14.50 8.67
N ARG A 21 4.87 14.29 7.82
CA ARG A 21 4.31 12.97 7.51
C ARG A 21 4.93 12.51 6.20
N ILE A 22 5.50 11.32 6.16
CA ILE A 22 5.91 10.70 4.91
C ILE A 22 4.99 9.53 4.61
N THR A 23 4.46 9.58 3.39
CA THR A 23 3.75 8.49 2.76
C THR A 23 4.72 7.78 1.82
N ILE A 24 5.03 6.50 2.08
CA ILE A 24 5.96 5.67 1.31
C ILE A 24 5.19 4.96 0.18
N THR A 25 4.37 5.69 -0.58
CA THR A 25 3.54 5.06 -1.62
C THR A 25 4.26 5.03 -2.95
N SER A 26 4.66 3.84 -3.37
CA SER A 26 4.96 3.60 -4.78
C SER A 26 3.67 3.28 -5.54
N MET A 27 3.03 4.31 -6.09
CA MET A 27 2.19 4.08 -7.25
C MET A 27 3.13 3.78 -8.42
N GLY A 28 2.99 2.60 -9.01
CA GLY A 28 3.81 2.16 -10.13
C GLY A 28 5.08 1.44 -9.68
N VAL A 29 5.02 0.10 -9.65
CA VAL A 29 6.17 -0.66 -10.14
C VAL A 29 6.17 -0.51 -11.66
N ASP A 30 6.64 0.65 -12.11
CA ASP A 30 6.78 0.92 -13.53
C ASP A 30 7.83 -0.01 -14.13
N GLU A 31 7.53 -0.37 -15.37
CA GLU A 31 8.13 -1.25 -16.38
C GLU A 31 9.68 -1.26 -16.51
N HIS A 32 10.40 -0.47 -15.72
CA HIS A 32 11.84 -0.20 -15.89
C HIS A 32 12.79 -1.12 -15.11
N LEU A 33 12.28 -2.15 -14.41
CA LEU A 33 13.13 -2.97 -13.55
C LEU A 33 13.99 -4.02 -14.29
N GLY A 34 13.74 -4.35 -15.56
CA GLY A 34 14.48 -5.42 -16.28
C GLY A 34 14.41 -6.80 -15.62
N VAL A 35 13.70 -6.91 -14.50
CA VAL A 35 13.17 -8.13 -13.90
C VAL A 35 12.01 -8.57 -14.79
N PRO A 36 11.73 -9.87 -14.95
CA PRO A 36 10.48 -10.34 -15.56
C PRO A 36 9.27 -9.85 -14.72
N ALA A 37 8.91 -8.59 -14.90
CA ALA A 37 8.02 -7.79 -14.06
C ALA A 37 6.60 -7.73 -14.66
N ALA A 38 6.10 -8.84 -15.20
CA ALA A 38 4.88 -8.79 -16.01
C ALA A 38 3.56 -8.69 -15.22
N ARG A 39 3.59 -8.45 -13.90
CA ARG A 39 2.38 -8.56 -13.06
C ARG A 39 2.26 -7.58 -11.89
N GLY A 40 3.19 -6.64 -11.74
CA GLY A 40 3.13 -5.58 -10.71
C GLY A 40 2.92 -6.09 -9.28
N TRP A 41 1.89 -5.57 -8.60
CA TRP A 41 1.46 -6.00 -7.25
C TRP A 41 0.92 -7.43 -7.18
N THR A 42 0.65 -8.10 -8.30
CA THR A 42 0.29 -9.53 -8.29
C THR A 42 1.51 -10.46 -8.26
N ASN A 43 2.74 -9.92 -8.33
CA ASN A 43 3.97 -10.69 -8.15
C ASN A 43 4.21 -11.00 -6.65
N PRO A 44 4.38 -12.26 -6.23
CA PRO A 44 4.63 -12.60 -4.84
C PRO A 44 5.90 -11.97 -4.23
N LEU A 45 6.89 -11.63 -5.06
CA LEU A 45 8.14 -11.00 -4.60
C LEU A 45 7.99 -9.50 -4.31
N ILE A 46 6.88 -8.87 -4.70
CA ILE A 46 6.70 -7.43 -4.54
C ILE A 46 6.77 -6.99 -3.08
N ALA A 47 6.28 -7.84 -2.18
CA ALA A 47 6.27 -7.55 -0.75
C ALA A 47 7.69 -7.50 -0.17
N ASP A 48 8.63 -8.30 -0.70
CA ASP A 48 10.04 -8.24 -0.31
C ASP A 48 10.71 -6.98 -0.86
N TYR A 49 10.49 -6.66 -2.14
CA TYR A 49 11.04 -5.44 -2.73
C TYR A 49 10.54 -4.17 -2.03
N PHE A 50 9.25 -4.14 -1.66
CA PHE A 50 8.69 -3.04 -0.89
C PHE A 50 9.30 -2.96 0.52
N ALA A 51 9.55 -4.09 1.16
CA ALA A 51 10.18 -4.13 2.48
C ALA A 51 11.62 -3.59 2.45
N ASP A 52 12.40 -3.94 1.42
CA ASP A 52 13.75 -3.42 1.21
C ASP A 52 13.73 -1.90 0.96
N TYR A 53 12.78 -1.43 0.15
CA TYR A 53 12.59 0.00 -0.09
C TYR A 53 12.20 0.75 1.18
N ALA A 54 11.22 0.25 1.93
CA ALA A 54 10.80 0.84 3.20
C ALA A 54 11.96 0.92 4.21
N ASN A 55 12.76 -0.15 4.31
CA ASN A 55 13.96 -0.17 5.14
C ASN A 55 14.94 0.95 4.77
N TYR A 56 15.20 1.14 3.47
CA TYR A 56 16.06 2.22 2.99
C TYR A 56 15.48 3.60 3.33
N VAL A 57 14.19 3.82 3.09
CA VAL A 57 13.51 5.11 3.38
C VAL A 57 13.53 5.43 4.89
N PHE A 58 13.27 4.44 5.76
CA PHE A 58 13.34 4.62 7.21
C PHE A 58 14.75 5.01 7.67
N SER A 59 15.78 4.46 7.03
CA SER A 59 17.18 4.80 7.34
C SER A 59 17.55 6.24 6.97
N LEU A 60 16.96 6.77 5.88
CA LEU A 60 17.30 8.08 5.34
C LEU A 60 16.54 9.24 6.00
N PHE A 61 15.27 9.04 6.35
CA PHE A 61 14.39 10.13 6.76
C PHE A 61 13.83 9.99 8.19
N GLY A 62 14.10 8.87 8.86
CA GLY A 62 13.51 8.62 10.18
C GLY A 62 14.10 9.43 11.33
N ASP A 63 15.17 10.20 11.09
CA ASP A 63 15.61 11.26 11.99
C ASP A 63 14.54 12.35 12.16
N ARG A 64 13.92 12.76 11.05
CA ARG A 64 12.95 13.87 10.99
C ARG A 64 11.48 13.41 11.00
N VAL A 65 11.20 12.24 10.43
CA VAL A 65 9.83 11.76 10.25
C VAL A 65 9.38 10.95 11.45
N LYS A 66 8.24 11.32 12.02
CA LYS A 66 7.63 10.63 13.17
C LYS A 66 6.32 9.94 12.86
N THR A 67 5.76 10.16 11.68
CA THR A 67 4.52 9.49 11.24
C THR A 67 4.72 8.96 9.83
N TRP A 68 4.55 7.65 9.70
CA TRP A 68 4.73 6.91 8.46
C TRP A 68 3.42 6.31 8.02
N ILE A 69 3.09 6.53 6.75
CA ILE A 69 2.07 5.79 6.04
C ILE A 69 2.80 4.92 5.03
N THR A 70 2.70 3.61 5.16
CA THR A 70 3.36 2.67 4.24
C THR A 70 2.72 2.71 2.86
N ILE A 71 1.46 2.33 2.77
CA ILE A 71 0.70 2.28 1.51
C ILE A 71 -0.53 3.17 1.67
N ASN A 72 -0.78 4.00 0.65
CA ASN A 72 -1.94 4.87 0.55
C ASN A 72 -2.93 4.32 -0.48
N GLU A 73 -4.20 4.24 -0.09
CA GLU A 73 -5.34 3.90 -0.96
C GLU A 73 -5.17 2.56 -1.68
N ALA A 74 -4.95 1.50 -0.91
CA ALA A 74 -4.78 0.15 -1.46
C ALA A 74 -5.94 -0.29 -2.34
N ILE A 75 -7.19 0.01 -1.96
CA ILE A 75 -8.37 -0.31 -2.76
C ILE A 75 -8.27 0.35 -4.13
N SER A 76 -8.04 1.67 -4.17
CA SER A 76 -7.90 2.40 -5.44
C SER A 76 -6.79 1.81 -6.30
N VAL A 77 -5.64 1.49 -5.70
CA VAL A 77 -4.51 0.93 -6.44
C VAL A 77 -4.88 -0.42 -7.04
N CYS A 78 -5.48 -1.35 -6.29
CA CYS A 78 -5.78 -2.68 -6.81
C CYS A 78 -7.01 -2.72 -7.72
N ASP A 79 -8.08 -2.00 -7.40
CA ASP A 79 -9.27 -1.95 -8.24
C ASP A 79 -8.98 -1.22 -9.56
N PHE A 80 -8.32 -0.05 -9.53
CA PHE A 80 -8.06 0.65 -10.78
C PHE A 80 -7.02 -0.07 -11.65
N ALA A 81 -6.10 -0.82 -11.06
CA ALA A 81 -5.04 -1.53 -11.78
C ALA A 81 -5.45 -2.89 -12.35
N TYR A 82 -6.28 -3.65 -11.61
CA TYR A 82 -6.59 -5.05 -11.91
C TYR A 82 -8.09 -5.33 -12.10
N ASN A 83 -8.98 -4.47 -11.59
CA ASN A 83 -10.43 -4.61 -11.79
C ASN A 83 -10.88 -3.81 -13.02
N SER A 84 -10.75 -2.48 -13.00
CA SER A 84 -11.16 -1.62 -14.12
C SER A 84 -10.09 -1.47 -15.21
N GLY A 85 -8.81 -1.64 -14.86
CA GLY A 85 -7.68 -1.45 -15.77
C GLY A 85 -7.49 0.01 -16.21
N ILE A 86 -7.99 0.98 -15.44
CA ILE A 86 -7.89 2.42 -15.73
C ILE A 86 -6.46 2.94 -15.53
N ILE A 87 -5.74 2.38 -14.55
CA ILE A 87 -4.33 2.75 -14.27
C ILE A 87 -3.40 1.59 -14.60
N ALA A 88 -2.11 1.88 -14.81
CA ALA A 88 -1.09 0.87 -15.03
C ALA A 88 -1.09 -0.19 -13.90
N PRO A 89 -0.93 -1.49 -14.20
CA PRO A 89 -0.61 -2.09 -15.51
C PRO A 89 -1.79 -2.24 -16.49
N GLY A 90 -3.00 -1.77 -16.19
CA GLY A 90 -4.13 -1.82 -17.12
C GLY A 90 -4.68 -3.22 -17.35
N ILE A 91 -4.55 -4.10 -16.35
CA ILE A 91 -4.99 -5.50 -16.43
C ILE A 91 -6.46 -5.57 -15.99
N GLN A 92 -7.27 -6.35 -16.69
CA GLN A 92 -8.67 -6.61 -16.33
C GLN A 92 -8.82 -8.06 -15.86
N GLU A 93 -8.35 -8.33 -14.65
CA GLU A 93 -8.53 -9.60 -13.94
C GLU A 93 -9.22 -9.34 -12.58
N PRO A 94 -10.52 -8.96 -12.58
CA PRO A 94 -11.19 -8.36 -11.43
C PRO A 94 -11.33 -9.29 -10.23
N ILE A 95 -11.29 -10.60 -10.46
CA ILE A 95 -11.31 -11.60 -9.41
C ILE A 95 -9.86 -11.82 -8.94
N TYR A 96 -9.10 -12.65 -9.63
CA TYR A 96 -7.79 -13.11 -9.13
C TYR A 96 -6.74 -12.00 -9.01
N GLY A 97 -6.70 -11.04 -9.94
CA GLY A 97 -5.71 -9.96 -9.93
C GLY A 97 -5.90 -9.02 -8.74
N THR A 98 -7.13 -8.59 -8.51
CA THR A 98 -7.49 -7.72 -7.39
C THR A 98 -7.21 -8.38 -6.04
N TYR A 99 -7.61 -9.66 -5.86
CA TYR A 99 -7.34 -10.41 -4.62
C TYR A 99 -5.84 -10.58 -4.36
N LEU A 100 -5.06 -10.95 -5.38
CA LEU A 100 -3.61 -11.12 -5.24
C LEU A 100 -2.92 -9.78 -4.93
N CYS A 101 -3.34 -8.71 -5.58
CA CYS A 101 -2.84 -7.36 -5.32
C CYS A 101 -3.06 -6.96 -3.85
N ASN A 102 -4.31 -7.06 -3.36
CA ASN A 102 -4.65 -6.72 -1.97
C ASN A 102 -3.85 -7.58 -0.98
N LYS A 103 -3.78 -8.90 -1.21
CA LYS A 103 -2.99 -9.82 -0.38
C LYS A 103 -1.52 -9.39 -0.28
N HIS A 104 -0.87 -9.09 -1.40
CA HIS A 104 0.55 -8.71 -1.38
C HIS A 104 0.78 -7.34 -0.77
N ILE A 105 -0.14 -6.38 -0.96
CA ILE A 105 -0.12 -5.08 -0.27
C ILE A 105 -0.14 -5.26 1.25
N LEU A 106 -1.02 -6.10 1.78
CA LEU A 106 -1.09 -6.34 3.23
C LEU A 106 0.17 -7.01 3.77
N ILE A 107 0.71 -7.98 3.04
CA ILE A 107 1.98 -8.62 3.41
C ILE A 107 3.13 -7.60 3.36
N ALA A 108 3.16 -6.72 2.36
CA ALA A 108 4.15 -5.67 2.22
C ALA A 108 4.09 -4.67 3.38
N HIS A 109 2.88 -4.22 3.75
CA HIS A 109 2.64 -3.40 4.92
C HIS A 109 3.16 -4.07 6.20
N ALA A 110 2.78 -5.33 6.43
CA ALA A 110 3.19 -6.08 7.62
C ALA A 110 4.71 -6.24 7.72
N LYS A 111 5.39 -6.52 6.60
CA LYS A 111 6.86 -6.60 6.55
C LYS A 111 7.51 -5.27 6.88
N ALA A 112 7.06 -4.17 6.26
CA ALA A 112 7.57 -2.83 6.53
C ALA A 112 7.33 -2.41 7.99
N TYR A 113 6.15 -2.69 8.54
CA TYR A 113 5.83 -2.43 9.95
C TYR A 113 6.80 -3.17 10.89
N ARG A 114 7.03 -4.47 10.67
CA ARG A 114 7.94 -5.28 11.49
C ARG A 114 9.39 -4.81 11.41
N ILE A 115 9.84 -4.38 10.23
CA ILE A 115 11.17 -3.77 10.07
C ILE A 115 11.27 -2.50 10.90
N TYR A 116 10.28 -1.61 10.80
CA TYR A 116 10.26 -0.38 11.58
C TYR A 116 10.25 -0.66 13.08
N GLU A 117 9.36 -1.54 13.54
CA GLU A 117 9.22 -1.90 14.94
C GLU A 117 10.52 -2.46 15.54
N LYS A 118 11.21 -3.34 14.81
CA LYS A 118 12.42 -4.00 15.30
C LYS A 118 13.65 -3.10 15.27
N TYR A 119 13.86 -2.34 14.19
CA TYR A 119 15.13 -1.67 13.94
C TYR A 119 15.10 -0.16 14.17
N TYR A 120 13.93 0.48 14.02
CA TYR A 120 13.84 1.93 13.97
C TYR A 120 12.98 2.53 15.08
N ARG A 121 11.94 1.84 15.56
CA ARG A 121 11.07 2.31 16.65
C ARG A 121 11.85 2.63 17.95
N PRO A 122 12.87 1.85 18.37
CA PRO A 122 13.63 2.16 19.59
C PRO A 122 14.43 3.47 19.53
N SER A 123 14.86 3.90 18.34
CA SER A 123 15.72 5.08 18.15
C SER A 123 14.97 6.29 17.58
N GLN A 124 14.03 6.06 16.67
CA GLN A 124 13.30 7.11 15.96
C GLN A 124 11.98 7.48 16.63
N HIS A 125 11.40 6.58 17.42
CA HIS A 125 10.13 6.76 18.17
C HIS A 125 8.90 7.18 17.34
N GLY A 126 8.95 7.04 16.01
CA GLY A 126 7.80 7.32 15.15
C GLY A 126 6.72 6.22 15.17
N LYS A 127 5.60 6.50 14.53
CA LYS A 127 4.45 5.61 14.36
C LYS A 127 4.30 5.22 12.89
N VAL A 128 3.88 3.99 12.64
CA VAL A 128 3.65 3.45 11.29
C VAL A 128 2.21 3.00 11.19
N SER A 129 1.56 3.37 10.08
CA SER A 129 0.20 2.95 9.75
C SER A 129 0.10 2.55 8.27
N PHE A 130 -1.05 1.98 7.96
CA PHE A 130 -1.61 1.81 6.63
C PHE A 130 -2.72 2.85 6.45
N ALA A 131 -2.90 3.38 5.23
CA ALA A 131 -3.98 4.31 4.93
C ALA A 131 -4.81 3.73 3.79
N ASN A 132 -6.06 3.40 4.09
CA ASN A 132 -6.99 2.86 3.11
C ASN A 132 -8.17 3.81 2.90
N ASN A 133 -8.70 3.81 1.69
CA ASN A 133 -9.98 4.45 1.38
C ASN A 133 -11.10 3.43 1.60
N LEU A 134 -12.15 3.83 2.32
CA LEU A 134 -13.34 3.01 2.51
C LEU A 134 -14.51 3.62 1.76
N LEU A 135 -15.34 2.76 1.17
CA LEU A 135 -16.60 3.18 0.57
C LEU A 135 -17.68 3.17 1.63
N TRP A 136 -18.42 4.28 1.73
CA TRP A 136 -19.65 4.32 2.52
C TRP A 136 -20.81 3.85 1.65
N ILE A 137 -21.55 2.85 2.12
CA ILE A 137 -22.67 2.23 1.40
C ILE A 137 -23.89 2.29 2.31
N GLU A 138 -24.96 2.88 1.80
CA GLU A 138 -26.24 2.98 2.49
C GLU A 138 -27.31 2.20 1.71
N PRO A 139 -28.25 1.55 2.42
CA PRO A 139 -29.34 0.87 1.75
C PRO A 139 -30.28 1.88 1.10
N LEU A 140 -30.71 1.58 -0.14
CA LEU A 140 -31.70 2.41 -0.83
C LEU A 140 -33.09 2.22 -0.23
N THR A 141 -33.40 0.99 0.20
CA THR A 141 -34.65 0.63 0.86
C THR A 141 -34.38 -0.29 2.05
N PRO A 142 -35.35 -0.47 2.98
CA PRO A 142 -35.18 -1.42 4.10
C PRO A 142 -34.91 -2.87 3.66
N ALA A 143 -35.31 -3.25 2.44
CA ALA A 143 -35.01 -4.58 1.90
C ALA A 143 -33.54 -4.75 1.49
N ASP A 144 -32.81 -3.64 1.29
CA ASP A 144 -31.41 -3.63 0.86
C ASP A 144 -30.43 -3.55 2.04
N GLU A 145 -30.92 -3.55 3.28
CA GLU A 145 -30.10 -3.38 4.49
C GLU A 145 -28.99 -4.43 4.59
N GLU A 146 -29.33 -5.70 4.37
CA GLU A 146 -28.36 -6.81 4.38
C GLU A 146 -27.32 -6.67 3.25
N LEU A 147 -27.74 -6.21 2.07
CA LEU A 147 -26.84 -6.01 0.93
C LEU A 147 -25.88 -4.84 1.15
N ALA A 148 -26.35 -3.75 1.75
CA ALA A 148 -25.52 -2.61 2.10
C ALA A 148 -24.49 -2.99 3.17
N GLU A 149 -24.90 -3.75 4.19
CA GLU A 149 -23.99 -4.26 5.22
C GLU A 149 -22.93 -5.18 4.62
N LEU A 150 -23.32 -6.12 3.75
CA LEU A 150 -22.39 -7.01 3.06
C LEU A 150 -21.39 -6.21 2.21
N GLY A 151 -21.84 -5.16 1.52
CA GLY A 151 -20.99 -4.27 0.75
C GLY A 151 -19.94 -3.55 1.62
N LEU A 152 -20.36 -3.03 2.78
CA LEU A 152 -19.45 -2.41 3.75
C LEU A 152 -18.42 -3.42 4.28
N GLN A 153 -18.89 -4.60 4.69
CA GLN A 153 -18.01 -5.68 5.16
C GLN A 153 -17.02 -6.09 4.08
N HIS A 154 -17.43 -6.19 2.82
CA HIS A 154 -16.53 -6.50 1.70
C HIS A 154 -15.47 -5.41 1.49
N SER A 155 -15.84 -4.13 1.56
CA SER A 155 -14.88 -3.01 1.43
C SER A 155 -13.81 -3.02 2.52
N VAL A 156 -14.20 -3.34 3.76
CA VAL A 156 -13.30 -3.35 4.92
C VAL A 156 -12.50 -4.65 5.01
N SER A 157 -13.16 -5.81 4.94
CA SER A 157 -12.56 -7.13 5.24
C SER A 157 -11.48 -7.56 4.27
N LEU A 158 -11.56 -7.16 3.00
CA LEU A 158 -10.50 -7.45 2.01
C LEU A 158 -9.15 -6.82 2.37
N ASN A 159 -9.15 -5.79 3.22
CA ASN A 159 -8.02 -4.87 3.36
C ASN A 159 -7.62 -4.56 4.81
N ASP A 160 -8.47 -4.85 5.80
CA ASP A 160 -8.22 -4.47 7.20
C ASP A 160 -8.17 -5.66 8.15
N HIS A 161 -7.71 -6.84 7.70
CA HIS A 161 -7.39 -7.92 8.62
C HIS A 161 -6.33 -7.44 9.62
N VAL A 162 -6.80 -7.10 10.82
CA VAL A 162 -6.00 -6.62 11.95
C VAL A 162 -4.92 -7.65 12.24
N ILE A 163 -3.67 -7.25 12.04
CA ILE A 163 -2.48 -7.96 12.54
C ILE A 163 -2.19 -7.44 13.94
#